data_AF-A0A7C9AA53-F1
#
_entry.id   AF-A0A7C9AA53-F1
#
_cell.length_a   1.000
_cell.length_b   1.000
_cell.length_c   1.000
_cell.angle_alpha   90.00
_cell.angle_beta   90.00
_cell.angle_gamma   90.00
#
_symmetry.space_group_name_H-M   'P 1'
#
loop_
_entity.id
_entity.type
_entity.pdbx_description
1 polymer ?
#
loop_
_entity_poly.entity_id
_entity_poly.type
_entity_poly.pdbx_seq_one_letter_code
_entity_poly.pdbx_strand_id
1 'polypeptide(L)'
;MASHSIQALDVIEDGILAVHYDDPALAALSAINTARNGHTAVAVLDDEGRLVGEISLYTLACCDETLAPAVATLSAGDLMAYIDYGGPPDDLVQLVKERLEERKLD
;
A
#
# COMPACT_ATOMS: atom_id res chain seq x y z
N MET A 1 8.42 -26.52 -29.23
CA MET A 1 8.65 -25.88 -27.93
C MET A 1 7.42 -26.14 -27.08
N ALA A 2 7.56 -26.73 -25.89
CA ALA A 2 6.43 -26.94 -25.00
C ALA A 2 6.01 -25.59 -24.41
N SER A 3 4.74 -25.23 -24.57
CA SER A 3 4.14 -24.10 -23.86
C SER A 3 3.82 -24.59 -22.45
N HIS A 4 4.55 -24.09 -21.46
CA HIS A 4 4.19 -24.26 -20.06
C HIS A 4 3.22 -23.14 -19.69
N SER A 5 2.12 -23.49 -19.01
CA SER A 5 1.27 -22.48 -18.38
C SER A 5 2.10 -21.73 -17.34
N ILE A 6 1.87 -20.42 -17.20
CA ILE A 6 2.50 -19.60 -16.14
C ILE A 6 2.25 -20.23 -14.76
N GLN A 7 1.10 -20.88 -14.57
CA GLN A 7 0.73 -21.60 -13.34
C GLN A 7 1.71 -22.74 -13.01
N ALA A 8 2.35 -23.34 -14.01
CA ALA A 8 3.31 -24.43 -13.81
C ALA A 8 4.65 -23.94 -13.23
N LEU A 9 4.86 -22.63 -13.14
CA LEU A 9 6.03 -22.03 -12.49
C LEU A 9 5.89 -21.99 -10.97
N ASP A 10 4.69 -22.23 -10.41
CA ASP A 10 4.39 -22.15 -8.98
C ASP A 10 4.74 -20.78 -8.35
N VAL A 11 4.67 -19.72 -9.17
CA VAL A 11 4.97 -18.34 -8.77
C VAL A 11 3.71 -17.57 -8.37
N ILE A 12 2.53 -18.04 -8.78
CA ILE A 12 1.25 -17.34 -8.56
C ILE A 12 0.58 -17.90 -7.31
N GLU A 13 0.35 -17.05 -6.32
CA GLU A 13 -0.38 -17.37 -5.09
C GLU A 13 -1.82 -16.84 -5.18
N ASP A 14 -2.83 -17.68 -4.95
CA ASP A 14 -4.25 -17.39 -5.22
C ASP A 14 -4.97 -16.60 -4.08
N GLY A 15 -4.21 -15.96 -3.18
CA GLY A 15 -4.74 -15.19 -2.06
C GLY A 15 -4.87 -13.70 -2.36
N ILE A 16 -6.09 -13.15 -2.31
CA ILE A 16 -6.28 -11.70 -2.36
C ILE A 16 -5.90 -11.11 -0.99
N LEU A 17 -4.81 -10.36 -0.96
CA LEU A 17 -4.42 -9.59 0.22
C LEU A 17 -5.21 -8.29 0.24
N ALA A 18 -5.89 -8.01 1.34
CA ALA A 18 -6.75 -6.84 1.46
C ALA A 18 -6.60 -6.16 2.82
N VAL A 19 -6.80 -4.83 2.83
CA VAL A 19 -6.84 -3.98 4.02
C VAL A 19 -8.02 -3.02 3.93
N HIS A 20 -8.53 -2.57 5.08
CA HIS A 20 -9.60 -1.58 5.10
C HIS A 20 -9.05 -0.18 4.82
N TYR A 21 -9.83 0.68 4.16
CA TYR A 21 -9.44 2.05 3.82
C TYR A 21 -8.97 2.83 5.06
N ASP A 22 -9.77 2.80 6.12
CA ASP A 22 -9.51 3.54 7.35
C ASP A 22 -8.52 2.87 8.32
N ASP A 23 -8.05 1.65 8.01
CA ASP A 23 -7.04 1.01 8.84
C ASP A 23 -5.74 1.83 8.80
N PRO A 24 -4.98 1.91 9.92
CA PRO A 24 -3.67 2.55 9.89
C PRO A 24 -2.79 1.91 8.81
N ALA A 25 -2.09 2.72 8.02
CA ALA A 25 -1.16 2.23 7.00
C ALA A 25 -0.12 1.25 7.57
N LEU A 26 0.26 1.43 8.84
CA LEU A 26 1.14 0.52 9.58
C LEU A 26 0.57 -0.90 9.69
N ALA A 27 -0.75 -1.07 9.84
CA ALA A 27 -1.41 -2.37 9.89
C ALA A 27 -1.30 -3.12 8.54
N ALA A 28 -1.22 -2.37 7.43
CA ALA A 28 -1.01 -2.93 6.10
C ALA A 28 0.40 -3.49 5.88
N LEU A 29 1.39 -3.21 6.75
CA LEU A 29 2.77 -3.69 6.56
C LEU A 29 2.87 -5.21 6.50
N SER A 30 2.05 -5.94 7.27
CA SER A 30 2.04 -7.39 7.20
C SER A 30 1.55 -7.87 5.83
N ALA A 31 0.46 -7.28 5.32
CA ALA A 31 -0.07 -7.58 3.99
C ALA A 31 0.93 -7.19 2.88
N ILE A 32 1.56 -6.02 2.98
CA ILE A 32 2.59 -5.54 2.05
C ILE A 32 3.80 -6.48 2.01
N ASN A 33 4.27 -6.94 3.17
CA ASN A 33 5.41 -7.87 3.23
C ASN A 33 5.08 -9.23 2.59
N THR A 34 3.87 -9.75 2.81
CA THR A 34 3.40 -10.96 2.12
C THR A 34 3.28 -10.73 0.62
N ALA A 35 2.66 -9.63 0.22
CA ALA A 35 2.44 -9.26 -1.18
C ALA A 35 3.77 -9.18 -1.96
N ARG A 36 4.85 -8.72 -1.30
CA ARG A 36 6.18 -8.61 -1.90
C ARG A 36 6.78 -9.95 -2.29
N ASN A 37 6.54 -10.99 -1.50
CA ASN A 37 7.04 -12.33 -1.82
C ASN A 37 6.23 -12.97 -2.96
N GLY A 38 4.93 -12.67 -3.02
CA GLY A 38 4.01 -13.15 -4.06
C GLY A 38 3.96 -12.28 -5.31
N HIS A 39 4.79 -11.23 -5.43
CA HIS A 39 4.76 -10.26 -6.53
C HIS A 39 3.33 -9.73 -6.86
N THR A 40 2.55 -9.49 -5.82
CA THR A 40 1.14 -9.06 -5.91
C THR A 40 0.94 -7.70 -5.25
N ALA A 41 -0.24 -7.10 -5.41
CA ALA A 41 -0.63 -5.86 -4.75
C ALA A 41 -1.52 -6.14 -3.52
N VAL A 42 -1.76 -5.11 -2.71
CA VAL A 42 -2.71 -5.19 -1.60
C VAL A 42 -3.96 -4.40 -1.98
N ALA A 43 -5.12 -5.06 -2.01
CA ALA A 43 -6.41 -4.42 -2.24
C ALA A 43 -6.80 -3.53 -1.06
N VAL A 44 -7.36 -2.36 -1.35
CA VAL A 44 -7.95 -1.45 -0.35
C VAL A 44 -9.46 -1.50 -0.49
N LEU A 45 -10.15 -1.82 0.61
CA LEU A 45 -11.59 -2.02 0.66
C LEU A 45 -12.28 -0.91 1.48
N ASP A 46 -13.51 -0.55 1.12
CA ASP A 46 -14.37 0.31 1.94
C ASP A 46 -15.11 -0.48 3.04
N ASP A 47 -15.92 0.24 3.84
CA ASP A 47 -16.74 -0.31 4.94
C ASP A 47 -17.73 -1.40 4.48
N GLU A 48 -18.11 -1.38 3.20
CA GLU A 48 -18.98 -2.38 2.60
C GLU A 48 -18.20 -3.55 1.98
N GLY A 49 -16.87 -3.57 2.12
CA GLY A 49 -15.98 -4.58 1.57
C GLY A 49 -15.80 -4.48 0.05
N ARG A 50 -16.11 -3.33 -0.56
CA ARG A 50 -15.96 -3.10 -1.99
C ARG A 50 -14.56 -2.58 -2.30
N LEU A 51 -14.02 -2.98 -3.44
CA LEU A 51 -12.70 -2.54 -3.89
C LEU A 51 -12.70 -1.05 -4.22
N VAL A 52 -11.84 -0.30 -3.53
CA VAL A 52 -11.60 1.13 -3.76
C VAL A 52 -10.36 1.35 -4.63
N GLY A 53 -9.33 0.52 -4.43
CA GLY A 53 -8.09 0.58 -5.20
C GLY A 53 -7.06 -0.43 -4.71
N GLU A 54 -5.79 -0.21 -5.06
CA GLU A 54 -4.68 -1.07 -4.63
C GLU A 54 -3.47 -0.26 -4.15
N ILE A 55 -2.76 -0.82 -3.18
CA ILE A 55 -1.41 -0.40 -2.81
C ILE A 55 -0.45 -1.19 -3.69
N SER A 56 0.07 -0.53 -4.73
CA SER A 56 1.03 -1.12 -5.66
C SER A 56 2.42 -1.21 -5.05
N LEU A 57 3.00 -2.41 -5.04
CA LEU A 57 4.35 -2.63 -4.53
C LEU A 57 5.45 -2.05 -5.43
N TYR A 58 5.13 -1.81 -6.71
CA TYR A 58 6.06 -1.10 -7.61
C TYR A 58 6.32 0.30 -7.07
N THR A 59 5.28 1.00 -6.61
CA THR A 59 5.46 2.36 -6.08
C THR A 59 6.20 2.35 -4.75
N LEU A 60 5.90 1.40 -3.85
CA LEU A 60 6.61 1.26 -2.57
C LEU A 60 8.09 0.89 -2.71
N ALA A 61 8.46 0.09 -3.73
CA ALA A 61 9.85 -0.31 -3.98
C ALA A 61 10.72 0.84 -4.50
N CYS A 62 10.10 1.89 -5.05
CA CYS A 62 10.78 3.09 -5.53
C CYS A 62 10.84 4.22 -4.48
N CYS A 63 10.31 4.00 -3.27
CA CYS A 63 10.14 5.05 -2.27
C CYS A 63 11.41 5.32 -1.42
N ASP A 64 11.69 6.61 -1.26
CA ASP A 64 12.72 7.22 -0.41
C ASP A 64 12.27 7.29 1.07
N GLU A 65 13.14 7.79 1.97
CA GLU A 65 12.88 8.04 3.39
C GLU A 65 11.59 8.86 3.65
N THR A 66 11.12 9.60 2.64
CA THR A 66 9.88 10.40 2.64
C THR A 66 8.59 9.58 2.79
N LEU A 67 8.63 8.27 2.60
CA LEU A 67 7.47 7.40 2.77
C LEU A 67 7.26 6.97 4.24
N ALA A 68 8.33 6.90 5.04
CA ALA A 68 8.22 6.46 6.43
C ALA A 68 7.26 7.33 7.26
N PRO A 69 7.26 8.67 7.13
CA PRO A 69 6.27 9.52 7.78
C PRO A 69 4.83 9.25 7.32
N ALA A 70 4.62 9.02 6.02
CA ALA A 70 3.30 8.73 5.47
C ALA A 70 2.76 7.40 6.03
N VAL A 71 3.56 6.33 6.02
CA VAL A 71 3.18 5.03 6.62
C VAL A 71 2.87 5.16 8.12
N ALA A 72 3.63 5.99 8.83
CA ALA A 72 3.44 6.18 10.27
C ALA A 72 2.15 6.95 10.60
N THR A 73 1.71 7.86 9.73
CA THR A 73 0.66 8.83 10.03
C THR A 73 -0.65 8.61 9.31
N LEU A 74 -0.66 8.03 8.11
CA LEU A 74 -1.82 7.91 7.24
C LEU A 74 -2.66 6.64 7.49
N SER A 75 -3.89 6.66 6.99
CA SER A 75 -4.69 5.46 6.77
C SER A 75 -4.16 4.68 5.55
N ALA A 76 -4.60 3.43 5.35
CA ALA A 76 -4.22 2.63 4.20
C ALA A 76 -4.75 3.24 2.90
N GLY A 77 -5.96 3.81 2.92
CA GLY A 77 -6.55 4.52 1.80
C GLY A 77 -5.82 5.82 1.46
N ASP A 78 -5.46 6.61 2.47
CA ASP A 78 -4.67 7.83 2.25
C ASP A 78 -3.26 7.49 1.77
N LEU A 79 -2.64 6.42 2.29
CA LEU A 79 -1.35 5.95 1.79
C LEU A 79 -1.46 5.53 0.33
N MET A 80 -2.51 4.80 -0.06
CA MET A 80 -2.78 4.41 -1.45
C MET A 80 -2.83 5.64 -2.36
N ALA A 81 -3.56 6.69 -1.97
CA ALA A 81 -3.62 7.94 -2.74
C ALA A 81 -2.29 8.70 -2.75
N TYR A 82 -1.55 8.67 -1.64
CA TYR A 82 -0.25 9.34 -1.48
C TYR A 82 0.82 8.75 -2.41
N ILE A 83 0.79 7.44 -2.64
CA ILE A 83 1.76 6.72 -3.47
C ILE A 83 1.30 6.53 -4.92
N ASP A 84 0.22 7.17 -5.36
CA ASP A 84 -0.22 7.04 -6.74
C ASP A 84 0.80 7.69 -7.71
N TYR A 85 0.81 7.23 -8.97
CA TYR A 85 1.84 7.56 -9.98
C TYR A 85 1.90 9.06 -10.35
N GLY A 86 0.95 9.86 -9.88
CA GLY A 86 0.92 11.32 -10.00
C GLY A 86 1.70 12.10 -8.93
N GLY A 87 2.24 11.41 -7.92
CA GLY A 87 2.80 12.03 -6.72
C GLY A 87 1.72 12.34 -5.67
N PRO A 88 2.12 12.58 -4.41
CA PRO A 88 1.18 12.76 -3.33
C PRO A 88 0.39 14.07 -3.48
N PRO A 89 -0.94 14.04 -3.28
CA PRO A 89 -1.75 15.24 -3.16
C PRO A 89 -1.24 16.21 -2.08
N ASP A 90 -1.28 17.52 -2.34
CA ASP A 90 -0.76 18.57 -1.44
C ASP A 90 -1.42 18.53 -0.05
N ASP A 91 -2.71 18.21 0.02
CA ASP A 91 -3.48 18.04 1.25
C ASP A 91 -2.98 16.84 2.07
N LEU A 92 -2.63 15.73 1.43
CA LEU A 92 -2.04 14.58 2.13
C LEU A 92 -0.61 14.86 2.59
N VAL A 93 0.19 15.60 1.83
CA VAL A 93 1.52 16.06 2.28
C VAL A 93 1.40 16.94 3.52
N GLN A 94 0.43 17.85 3.54
CA GLN A 94 0.18 18.73 4.68
C GLN A 94 -0.32 17.91 5.89
N LEU A 95 -1.22 16.96 5.67
CA LEU A 95 -1.74 16.07 6.71
C LEU A 95 -0.63 15.25 7.38
N VAL A 96 0.34 14.76 6.61
CA VAL A 96 1.51 14.03 7.16
C VAL A 96 2.29 14.94 8.10
N LYS A 97 2.60 16.19 7.69
CA LYS A 97 3.34 17.15 8.53
C LYS A 97 2.61 17.45 9.84
N GLU A 98 1.32 17.74 9.77
CA GLU A 98 0.51 18.04 10.95
C GLU A 98 0.51 16.87 11.94
N ARG A 99 0.36 15.64 11.44
CA ARG A 99 0.38 14.43 12.29
C ARG A 99 1.76 14.11 12.86
N LEU A 100 2.85 14.50 12.20
CA LEU A 100 4.21 14.38 12.74
C LEU A 100 4.44 15.35 13.89
N GLU A 101 4.04 16.60 13.72
CA GLU A 101 4.12 17.64 14.75
C GLU A 101 3.34 17.22 16.01
N GLU A 102 2.11 16.73 15.81
CA GLU A 102 1.25 16.22 16.90
C GLU A 102 1.90 15.07 17.68
N ARG A 103 2.63 14.19 16.97
CA ARG A 103 3.28 13.00 17.54
C ARG A 103 4.70 13.25 18.01
N LYS A 104 5.26 14.44 17.76
CA LYS A 104 6.66 14.82 18.04
C LYS A 104 7.66 13.91 17.33
N LEU A 105 7.38 13.62 16.06
CA LEU A 105 8.17 12.73 15.20
C LEU A 105 8.85 13.47 14.03
N ASP A 106 8.86 14.81 14.06
CA ASP A 106 9.63 15.65 13.11
C ASP A 106 11.15 15.53 13.28
#